data_AF-A0A497AZ85-F1
#
_entry.id   AF-A0A497AZ85-F1
#
_cell.length_a   1.000
_cell.length_b   1.000
_cell.length_c   1.000
_cell.angle_alpha   90.00
_cell.angle_beta   90.00
_cell.angle_gamma   90.00
#
_symmetry.space_group_name_H-M   'P 1'
#
loop_
_entity.id
_entity.type
_entity.pdbx_description
1 polymer ?
#
loop_
_entity_poly.entity_id
_entity_poly.type
_entity_poly.pdbx_seq_one_letter_code
_entity_poly.pdbx_strand_id
1 'polypeptide(L)'
;MVRDNWIGGTGLTHNVSCTISLREGESTGIRDEIWKARDRISALSFAPFDIDSIFPYAPRQVVRAVDEDLWNQLCSDYKKIDWSRLSEGEDTTSKGIACEGTKCQM
;
A
#
# COMPACT_ATOMS: atom_id res chain seq x y z
N MET A 1 -5.40 -24.50 -24.35
CA MET A 1 -5.46 -23.07 -24.70
C MET A 1 -4.54 -22.33 -23.73
N VAL A 2 -3.25 -22.26 -24.05
CA VAL A 2 -2.26 -21.53 -23.26
C VAL A 2 -2.49 -20.05 -23.57
N ARG A 3 -2.77 -19.23 -22.55
CA ARG A 3 -2.89 -17.79 -22.75
C ARG A 3 -1.50 -17.28 -23.12
N ASP A 4 -1.33 -16.87 -24.37
CA ASP A 4 -0.12 -16.16 -24.80
C ASP A 4 0.13 -15.01 -23.82
N ASN A 5 1.36 -14.94 -23.31
CA ASN A 5 1.77 -13.95 -22.33
C ASN A 5 1.46 -12.55 -22.90
N TRP A 6 0.57 -11.81 -22.23
CA TRP A 6 0.11 -10.48 -22.67
C TRP A 6 1.23 -9.44 -22.75
N ILE A 7 2.32 -9.68 -22.00
CA ILE A 7 3.46 -8.79 -21.80
C ILE A 7 4.68 -9.70 -21.64
N GLY A 8 5.78 -9.43 -22.34
CA GLY A 8 6.93 -10.32 -22.34
C GLY A 8 7.92 -10.06 -23.48
N GLY A 9 8.61 -8.92 -23.44
CA GLY A 9 9.73 -8.65 -24.33
C GLY A 9 10.81 -9.72 -24.24
N THR A 10 11.24 -10.28 -25.37
CA THR A 10 12.34 -11.23 -25.44
C THR A 10 13.66 -10.54 -25.05
N GLY A 11 14.32 -11.01 -23.99
CA GLY A 11 15.63 -10.48 -23.56
C GLY A 11 15.61 -9.48 -22.39
N LEU A 12 14.46 -9.24 -21.77
CA LEU A 12 14.37 -8.46 -20.53
C LEU A 12 14.84 -9.31 -19.34
N THR A 13 15.96 -8.94 -18.73
CA THR A 13 16.53 -9.66 -17.57
C THR A 13 16.09 -9.08 -16.23
N HIS A 14 15.63 -7.82 -16.22
CA HIS A 14 15.20 -7.08 -15.03
C HIS A 14 14.02 -6.19 -15.42
N ASN A 15 13.14 -5.92 -14.46
CA ASN A 15 12.01 -5.00 -14.63
C ASN A 15 12.09 -3.87 -13.62
N VAL A 16 11.61 -2.68 -13.99
CA VAL A 16 11.53 -1.54 -13.07
C VAL A 16 10.39 -1.78 -12.10
N SER A 17 10.73 -1.88 -10.81
CA SER A 17 9.72 -1.95 -9.75
C SER A 17 9.08 -0.58 -9.57
N CYS A 18 7.90 -0.40 -10.17
CA CYS A 18 7.07 0.77 -9.96
C CYS A 18 5.59 0.38 -9.98
N THR A 19 4.80 1.08 -9.17
CA THR A 19 3.35 0.97 -9.17
C THR A 19 2.78 2.22 -9.84
N ILE A 20 1.94 2.01 -10.84
CA ILE A 20 1.28 3.07 -11.58
C ILE A 20 -0.06 3.35 -10.90
N SER A 21 -0.22 4.55 -10.36
CA SER A 21 -1.49 5.02 -9.79
C SER A 21 -2.41 5.53 -10.90
N LEU A 22 -3.64 5.02 -10.98
CA LEU A 22 -4.62 5.41 -12.00
C LEU A 22 -5.86 6.05 -11.36
N ARG A 23 -6.33 7.15 -11.95
CA ARG A 23 -7.64 7.73 -11.63
C ARG A 23 -8.75 7.01 -12.39
N GLU A 24 -9.97 7.21 -11.93
CA GLU A 24 -11.16 6.74 -12.64
C GLU A 24 -11.20 7.34 -14.07
N GLY A 25 -11.45 6.48 -15.06
CA GLY A 25 -11.51 6.88 -16.48
C GLY A 25 -10.16 6.91 -17.23
N GLU A 26 -9.00 6.88 -16.56
CA GLU A 26 -7.69 6.91 -17.24
C GLU A 26 -7.31 5.58 -17.91
N SER A 27 -7.98 4.49 -17.52
CA SER A 27 -7.65 3.13 -17.97
C SER A 27 -7.83 2.91 -19.48
N THR A 28 -8.75 3.62 -20.12
CA THR A 28 -9.02 3.45 -21.56
C THR A 28 -7.86 3.98 -22.41
N GLY A 29 -7.30 5.14 -22.06
CA GLY A 29 -6.20 5.74 -22.82
C GLY A 29 -4.87 5.04 -22.61
N ILE A 30 -4.59 4.57 -21.40
CA ILE A 30 -3.29 3.95 -21.08
C ILE A 30 -3.13 2.55 -21.68
N ARG A 31 -4.24 1.85 -21.96
CA ARG A 31 -4.22 0.49 -22.52
C ARG A 31 -3.50 0.44 -23.86
N ASP A 32 -3.77 1.40 -24.74
CA ASP A 32 -3.18 1.43 -26.09
C ASP A 32 -1.67 1.74 -26.02
N GLU A 33 -1.25 2.59 -25.08
CA GLU A 33 0.16 2.92 -24.85
C GLU A 33 0.93 1.73 -24.28
N ILE A 34 0.35 1.01 -23.31
CA ILE A 34 0.91 -0.25 -22.78
C ILE A 34 1.03 -1.27 -23.91
N TRP A 35 0.02 -1.37 -24.78
CA TRP A 35 0.05 -2.30 -25.90
C TRP A 35 1.17 -1.99 -26.90
N LYS A 36 1.39 -0.71 -27.22
CA LYS A 36 2.52 -0.28 -28.07
C LYS A 36 3.88 -0.60 -27.43
N ALA A 37 3.97 -0.56 -26.10
CA ALA A 37 5.19 -0.80 -25.33
C ALA A 37 5.40 -2.25 -24.86
N ARG A 38 4.47 -3.18 -25.16
CA ARG A 38 4.45 -4.56 -24.61
C ARG A 38 5.73 -5.37 -24.83
N ASP A 39 6.49 -5.07 -25.89
CA ASP A 39 7.75 -5.75 -26.22
C ASP A 39 8.93 -5.25 -25.36
N ARG A 40 8.74 -4.21 -24.55
CA ARG A 40 9.76 -3.59 -23.68
C ARG A 40 9.44 -3.70 -22.21
N ILE A 41 8.31 -4.33 -21.88
CA ILE A 41 7.78 -4.46 -20.54
C ILE A 41 7.64 -5.96 -20.26
N SER A 42 7.99 -6.40 -19.06
CA SER A 42 7.78 -7.80 -18.63
C SER A 42 6.59 -7.93 -17.68
N ALA A 43 6.35 -6.91 -16.86
CA ALA A 43 5.25 -6.84 -15.90
C ALA A 43 4.96 -5.38 -15.54
N LEU A 44 3.73 -5.12 -15.09
CA LEU A 44 3.28 -3.82 -14.59
C LEU A 44 2.48 -4.04 -13.30
N SER A 45 2.54 -3.07 -12.40
CA SER A 45 1.73 -3.02 -11.19
C SER A 45 0.86 -1.78 -11.24
N PHE A 46 -0.43 -1.92 -10.92
CA PHE A 46 -1.40 -0.82 -10.91
C PHE A 46 -2.07 -0.72 -9.55
N ALA A 47 -2.35 0.51 -9.12
CA ALA A 47 -3.15 0.80 -7.94
C ALA A 47 -4.12 1.96 -8.24
N PRO A 48 -5.27 2.04 -7.56
CA PRO A 48 -6.10 3.24 -7.59
C PRO A 48 -5.32 4.46 -7.10
N PHE A 49 -5.59 5.63 -7.69
CA PHE A 49 -4.93 6.88 -7.30
C PHE A 49 -5.22 7.28 -5.85
N ASP A 50 -6.43 7.00 -5.40
CA ASP A 50 -6.97 7.30 -4.07
C ASP A 50 -6.95 6.09 -3.13
N ILE A 51 -6.02 5.16 -3.34
CA ILE A 51 -5.86 3.96 -2.51
C ILE A 51 -5.76 4.27 -1.01
N ASP A 52 -5.24 5.46 -0.65
CA ASP A 52 -5.12 5.94 0.72
C ASP A 52 -6.47 6.26 1.40
N SER A 53 -7.52 6.50 0.62
CA SER A 53 -8.88 6.75 1.12
C SER A 53 -9.78 5.52 1.05
N ILE A 54 -9.35 4.43 0.41
CA ILE A 54 -10.16 3.21 0.23
C ILE A 54 -10.26 2.40 1.53
N PHE A 55 -9.24 2.48 2.40
CA PHE A 55 -9.23 1.78 3.68
C PHE A 55 -9.00 2.74 4.83
N PRO A 56 -9.67 2.52 5.97
CA PRO A 56 -9.55 3.40 7.12
C PRO A 56 -8.15 3.28 7.75
N TYR A 57 -7.70 4.37 8.38
CA TYR A 57 -6.43 4.45 9.09
C TYR A 57 -5.21 4.11 8.22
N ALA A 58 -5.23 4.54 6.96
CA ALA A 58 -4.06 4.44 6.10
C ALA A 58 -2.85 5.10 6.79
N PRO A 59 -1.66 4.46 6.81
CA PRO A 59 -0.47 5.03 7.46
C PRO A 59 -0.12 6.44 6.95
N ARG A 60 -0.49 6.71 5.71
CA ARG A 60 -0.43 8.03 5.09
C ARG A 60 -1.69 8.25 4.27
N GLN A 61 -2.42 9.31 4.58
CA GLN A 61 -3.58 9.77 3.83
C GLN A 61 -3.36 11.21 3.35
N VAL A 62 -3.69 11.48 2.09
CA VAL A 62 -3.71 12.85 1.55
C VAL A 62 -4.99 13.53 2.01
N VAL A 63 -4.85 14.71 2.60
CA VAL A 63 -6.00 15.54 3.01
C VAL A 63 -6.68 16.09 1.75
N ARG A 64 -7.91 15.66 1.50
CA ARG A 64 -8.78 16.21 0.45
C ARG A 64 -9.83 17.13 1.07
N ALA A 65 -10.59 17.84 0.24
CA ALA A 65 -11.65 18.74 0.72
C ALA A 65 -12.67 18.05 1.64
N VAL A 66 -12.95 16.77 1.42
CA VAL A 66 -13.85 15.96 2.27
C VAL A 66 -13.25 15.61 3.64
N ASP A 67 -11.93 15.73 3.81
CA ASP A 67 -11.20 15.32 5.01
C ASP A 67 -10.84 16.52 5.91
N GLU A 68 -11.17 17.76 5.50
CA GLU A 68 -10.67 18.98 6.15
C GLU A 68 -11.09 19.09 7.62
N ASP A 69 -12.36 18.80 7.92
CA ASP A 69 -12.87 18.81 9.30
C ASP A 69 -12.15 17.79 10.19
N LEU A 70 -11.95 16.57 9.67
CA LEU A 70 -11.23 15.50 10.39
C LEU A 70 -9.78 15.89 10.61
N TRP A 71 -9.12 16.44 9.60
CA TRP A 71 -7.74 16.92 9.69
C TRP A 71 -7.59 18.00 10.76
N ASN A 72 -8.47 19.02 10.75
CA ASN A 72 -8.47 20.10 11.72
C ASN A 72 -8.68 19.58 13.15
N GLN A 73 -9.60 18.63 13.33
CA GLN A 73 -9.82 17.98 14.62
C GLN A 73 -8.56 17.24 15.10
N LEU A 74 -7.95 16.41 14.24
CA LEU A 74 -6.74 15.66 14.58
C LEU A 74 -5.57 16.58 14.95
N CYS A 75 -5.40 17.69 14.24
CA CYS A 75 -4.38 18.68 14.56
C CYS A 75 -4.63 19.37 15.90
N SER A 76 -5.88 19.71 16.21
CA SER A 76 -6.27 20.33 17.48
C SER A 76 -6.10 19.37 18.66
N ASP A 77 -6.45 18.10 18.47
CA ASP A 77 -6.44 17.08 19.52
C ASP A 77 -5.06 16.44 19.72
N TYR A 78 -4.11 16.69 18.80
CA TYR A 78 -2.79 16.09 18.84
C TYR A 78 -2.01 16.51 20.10
N LYS A 79 -1.63 15.50 20.91
CA LYS A 79 -0.78 15.69 22.09
C LYS A 79 0.58 15.07 21.82
N LYS A 80 1.62 15.92 21.81
CA LYS A 80 3.00 15.45 21.70
C LYS A 80 3.35 14.59 22.92
N ILE A 81 3.68 13.34 22.68
CA ILE A 81 4.18 12.41 23.71
C ILE A 81 5.70 12.53 23.76
N ASP A 82 6.23 12.72 24.97
CA ASP A 82 7.68 12.66 25.21
C ASP A 82 8.09 11.21 25.45
N TRP A 83 8.54 10.55 24.39
CA TRP A 83 8.97 9.16 24.43
C TRP A 83 10.20 8.93 25.32
N SER A 84 10.97 9.97 25.67
CA SER A 84 12.11 9.82 26.60
C SER A 84 11.65 9.50 28.03
N ARG A 85 10.40 9.80 28.35
CA ARG A 85 9.76 9.50 29.65
C ARG A 85 9.09 8.13 29.67
N LEU A 86 9.01 7.45 28.52
CA LEU A 86 8.46 6.10 28.45
C LEU A 86 9.49 5.13 29.02
N SER A 87 9.16 4.52 30.15
CA SER A 87 9.94 3.46 30.78
C SER A 87 8.98 2.38 31.24
N GLU A 88 9.21 1.16 30.76
CA GLU A 88 8.50 -0.02 31.24
C GLU A 88 9.26 -0.55 32.45
N GLY A 89 8.61 -0.61 33.61
CA GLY A 89 9.22 -1.13 34.85
C GLY A 89 9.31 -2.66 34.89
N GLU A 90 8.50 -3.33 34.07
CA GLU A 90 8.46 -4.77 33.93
C GLU A 90 8.30 -5.13 32.46
N ASP A 91 9.11 -6.06 31.98
CA ASP A 91 8.98 -6.63 30.64
C ASP A 91 7.88 -7.68 30.63
N THR A 92 6.67 -7.27 30.24
CA THR A 92 5.53 -8.16 30.04
C THR A 92 5.40 -8.66 28.59
N THR A 93 6.41 -8.44 27.74
CA THR A 93 6.43 -8.89 26.34
C THR A 93 6.86 -10.36 26.21
N SER A 94 7.55 -10.89 27.23
CA SER A 94 7.92 -12.31 27.36
C SER A 94 6.74 -13.21 27.78
N LYS A 95 5.53 -12.92 27.29
CA LYS A 95 4.42 -13.87 27.37
C LYS A 95 4.75 -15.03 26.44
N GLY A 96 4.60 -16.26 26.94
CA GLY A 96 4.89 -17.48 26.18
C GLY A 96 4.25 -17.48 24.79
N ILE A 97 4.79 -18.29 23.86
CA ILE A 97 4.34 -18.33 22.47
C ILE A 97 2.82 -18.58 22.44
N ALA A 98 2.06 -17.54 22.06
CA ALA A 98 0.60 -17.55 22.14
C ALA A 98 -0.04 -18.64 21.28
N CYS A 99 0.65 -19.07 20.22
CA CYS A 99 0.27 -20.26 19.48
C CYS A 99 1.51 -20.95 18.92
N GLU A 100 1.98 -21.97 19.64
CA GLU A 100 2.84 -23.00 19.05
C GLU A 100 1.91 -23.88 18.21
N GLY A 101 2.16 -23.96 16.90
CA GLY A 101 1.24 -24.36 15.81
C GLY A 101 0.42 -25.67 15.92
N THR A 102 0.32 -26.29 17.08
CA THR A 102 -0.55 -27.43 17.40
C THR A 102 -1.53 -27.19 18.54
N LYS A 103 -1.36 -26.17 19.41
CA LYS A 103 -2.34 -25.83 20.46
C LYS A 103 -2.24 -24.35 20.82
N CYS A 104 -3.26 -23.55 20.51
CA CYS A 104 -3.41 -22.27 21.19
C CYS A 104 -3.97 -22.55 22.60
N GLN A 105 -3.33 -22.05 23.65
CA GLN A 105 -3.93 -21.99 24.98
C GLN A 105 -4.89 -20.78 25.03
N MET A 106 -6.07 -20.97 25.63
CA MET A 106 -7.04 -19.89 25.87
C MET A 106 -6.45 -18.81 26.76
#